data_AF-A0A945TPS6-F1
#
_entry.id   AF-A0A945TPS6-F1
#
_cell.length_a   1.000
_cell.length_b   1.000
_cell.length_c   1.000
_cell.angle_alpha   90.00
_cell.angle_beta   90.00
_cell.angle_gamma   90.00
#
_symmetry.space_group_name_H-M   'P 1'
#
loop_
_entity.id
_entity.type
_entity.pdbx_description
1 polymer ?
#
loop_
_entity_poly.entity_id
_entity_poly.type
_entity_poly.pdbx_seq_one_letter_code
_entity_poly.pdbx_strand_id
1 'polypeptide(L)'
;ADGGKPEATRKSFAKSQPWPDYGRGEHIAGAALFLASSDAEFVTGEFLVVDGGLTAAGPELSRKFPKISASNSHFSGVTKGSTGEPPEIRRLDK
;
A
#
# COMPACT_ATOMS: atom_id res chain seq x y z
N ALA A 1 0.79 -6.04 10.08
CA ALA A 1 0.39 -7.45 10.12
C ALA A 1 -1.11 -7.51 10.38
N ASP A 2 -1.82 -8.42 9.73
CA ASP A 2 -3.29 -8.66 9.79
C ASP A 2 -3.90 -8.89 11.20
N GLY A 3 -3.11 -8.77 12.27
CA GLY A 3 -3.55 -8.97 13.64
C GLY A 3 -4.06 -10.38 13.91
N GLY A 4 -3.64 -11.36 13.10
CA GLY A 4 -4.14 -12.74 13.15
C GLY A 4 -5.55 -12.93 12.58
N LYS A 5 -6.07 -11.96 11.79
CA LYS A 5 -7.41 -12.02 11.18
C LYS A 5 -7.38 -11.85 9.66
N PRO A 6 -6.71 -12.76 8.92
CA PRO A 6 -6.39 -12.58 7.51
C PRO A 6 -7.62 -12.30 6.62
N GLU A 7 -8.74 -12.98 6.85
CA GLU A 7 -9.94 -12.78 6.01
C GLU A 7 -10.63 -11.43 6.22
N ALA A 8 -10.67 -10.95 7.46
CA ALA A 8 -11.22 -9.63 7.75
C ALA A 8 -10.33 -8.55 7.11
N THR A 9 -9.01 -8.74 7.16
CA THR A 9 -8.04 -7.83 6.57
C THR A 9 -8.15 -7.80 5.04
N ARG A 10 -8.31 -8.96 4.38
CA ARG A 10 -8.54 -9.06 2.93
C ARG A 10 -9.76 -8.26 2.47
N LYS A 11 -10.90 -8.41 3.17
CA LYS A 11 -12.11 -7.64 2.88
C LYS A 11 -11.93 -6.14 3.06
N SER A 12 -11.12 -5.73 4.04
CA SER A 12 -10.82 -4.32 4.27
C SER A 12 -9.93 -3.76 3.16
N PHE A 13 -8.90 -4.50 2.72
CA PHE A 13 -7.98 -4.04 1.67
C PHE A 13 -8.64 -3.92 0.30
N ALA A 14 -9.59 -4.78 -0.02
CA ALA A 14 -10.39 -4.66 -1.25
C ALA A 14 -11.11 -3.30 -1.34
N LYS A 15 -11.45 -2.67 -0.20
CA LYS A 15 -12.14 -1.37 -0.19
C LYS A 15 -11.19 -0.17 -0.25
N SER A 16 -9.93 -0.35 0.13
CA SER A 16 -8.97 0.75 0.28
C SER A 16 -8.39 1.27 -1.04
N GLN A 17 -8.51 0.52 -2.12
CA GLN A 17 -8.00 0.89 -3.44
C GLN A 17 -9.14 0.99 -4.49
N PRO A 18 -8.86 1.57 -5.68
CA PRO A 18 -9.80 1.55 -6.80
C PRO A 18 -10.11 0.16 -7.35
N TRP A 19 -9.11 -0.72 -7.44
CA TRP A 19 -9.31 -2.10 -7.90
C TRP A 19 -10.19 -2.89 -6.91
N PRO A 20 -11.20 -3.66 -7.36
CA PRO A 20 -12.21 -4.24 -6.48
C PRO A 20 -11.72 -5.40 -5.61
N ASP A 21 -10.59 -6.03 -5.97
CA ASP A 21 -10.01 -7.16 -5.24
C ASP A 21 -8.78 -6.74 -4.43
N TYR A 22 -8.45 -7.46 -3.37
CA TYR A 22 -7.20 -7.21 -2.64
C TYR A 22 -5.97 -7.68 -3.44
N GLY A 23 -4.83 -6.99 -3.26
CA GLY A 23 -3.56 -7.37 -3.86
C GLY A 23 -3.08 -8.73 -3.36
N ARG A 24 -2.66 -9.61 -4.27
CA ARG A 24 -2.10 -10.93 -3.98
C ARG A 24 -0.68 -11.05 -4.52
N GLY A 25 0.07 -12.04 -4.03
CA GLY A 25 1.45 -12.28 -4.47
C GLY A 25 1.56 -12.48 -5.98
N GLU A 26 0.54 -13.08 -6.60
CA GLU A 26 0.53 -13.33 -8.05
C GLU A 26 0.54 -12.04 -8.88
N HIS A 27 -0.01 -10.93 -8.35
CA HIS A 27 0.04 -9.65 -9.07
C HIS A 27 1.47 -9.09 -9.14
N ILE A 28 2.23 -9.23 -8.05
CA ILE A 28 3.66 -8.85 -8.04
C ILE A 28 4.46 -9.81 -8.91
N ALA A 29 4.21 -11.12 -8.80
CA ALA A 29 4.90 -12.13 -9.60
C ALA A 29 4.69 -11.92 -11.10
N GLY A 30 3.48 -11.55 -11.53
CA GLY A 30 3.19 -11.24 -12.93
C GLY A 30 3.95 -10.03 -13.44
N ALA A 31 4.02 -8.95 -12.65
CA ALA A 31 4.80 -7.76 -13.00
C ALA A 31 6.30 -8.05 -13.07
N ALA A 32 6.82 -8.81 -12.11
CA ALA A 32 8.21 -9.26 -12.10
C ALA A 32 8.53 -10.16 -13.32
N LEU A 33 7.61 -11.06 -13.68
CA LEU A 33 7.75 -11.92 -14.85
C LEU A 33 7.79 -11.11 -16.15
N PHE A 34 6.94 -10.08 -16.29
CA PHE A 34 6.99 -9.16 -17.43
C PHE A 34 8.35 -8.45 -17.52
N LEU A 35 8.84 -7.88 -16.41
CA LEU A 35 10.14 -7.19 -16.40
C LEU A 35 11.33 -8.13 -16.67
N ALA A 36 11.17 -9.43 -16.40
CA ALA A 36 12.17 -10.45 -16.69
C ALA A 36 12.04 -11.07 -18.10
N SER A 37 11.00 -10.73 -18.87
CA SER A 37 10.76 -11.30 -20.19
C SER A 37 11.46 -10.50 -21.30
N SER A 38 11.50 -11.08 -22.50
CA SER A 38 11.99 -10.38 -23.70
C SER A 38 11.15 -9.16 -24.08
N ASP A 39 9.90 -9.09 -23.64
CA ASP A 39 9.01 -7.95 -23.97
C ASP A 39 9.44 -6.66 -23.27
N ALA A 40 10.28 -6.77 -22.24
CA ALA A 40 10.82 -5.65 -21.47
C ALA A 40 12.27 -5.30 -21.84
N GLU A 41 12.81 -5.78 -22.97
CA GLU A 41 14.24 -5.63 -23.33
C GLU A 41 14.78 -4.19 -23.29
N PHE A 42 13.92 -3.20 -23.55
CA PHE A 42 14.28 -1.77 -23.52
C PHE A 42 13.73 -1.00 -22.30
N VAL A 43 13.13 -1.69 -21.34
CA VAL A 43 12.57 -1.11 -20.11
C VAL A 43 13.61 -1.20 -19.00
N THR A 44 14.25 -0.08 -18.69
CA THR A 44 15.27 0.02 -17.62
C THR A 44 15.21 1.38 -16.93
N GLY A 45 15.62 1.43 -15.66
CA GLY A 45 15.63 2.66 -14.86
C GLY A 45 14.26 3.14 -14.36
N GLU A 46 13.24 2.28 -14.43
CA GLU A 46 11.84 2.62 -14.12
C GLU A 46 11.28 1.83 -12.92
N PHE A 47 10.25 2.38 -12.26
CA PHE A 47 9.51 1.72 -11.20
C PHE A 47 8.09 1.35 -11.65
N LEU A 48 7.78 0.06 -11.73
CA LEU A 48 6.41 -0.39 -12.00
C LEU A 48 5.60 -0.50 -10.69
N VAL A 49 4.70 0.45 -10.46
CA VAL A 49 3.82 0.46 -9.28
C VAL A 49 2.70 -0.58 -9.44
N VAL A 50 2.60 -1.52 -8.49
CA VAL A 50 1.60 -2.59 -8.48
C VAL A 50 0.79 -2.54 -7.18
N ASP A 51 -0.14 -1.59 -7.09
CA ASP A 51 -0.93 -1.31 -5.88
C ASP A 51 -2.45 -1.21 -6.15
N GLY A 52 -2.87 -1.66 -7.34
CA GLY A 52 -4.23 -1.56 -7.90
C GLY A 52 -4.87 -0.18 -7.81
N GLY A 53 -4.04 0.86 -7.97
CA GLY A 53 -4.44 2.24 -8.15
C GLY A 53 -4.49 3.06 -6.86
N LEU A 54 -3.98 2.53 -5.75
CA LEU A 54 -3.99 3.23 -4.47
C LEU A 54 -3.24 4.57 -4.54
N THR A 55 -2.05 4.59 -5.13
CA THR A 55 -1.23 5.79 -5.30
C THR A 55 -1.86 6.79 -6.26
N ALA A 56 -2.53 6.29 -7.30
CA ALA A 56 -3.23 7.12 -8.29
C ALA A 56 -4.54 7.75 -7.77
N ALA A 57 -5.12 7.22 -6.67
CA ALA A 57 -6.38 7.72 -6.13
C ALA A 57 -6.32 9.18 -5.65
N GLY A 58 -5.13 9.72 -5.36
CA GLY A 58 -4.93 11.13 -5.07
C GLY A 58 -5.83 11.67 -3.94
N PRO A 59 -6.39 12.89 -4.07
CA PRO A 59 -7.24 13.50 -3.04
C PRO A 59 -8.52 12.72 -2.72
N GLU A 60 -9.05 11.92 -3.66
CA GLU A 60 -10.23 11.09 -3.45
C GLU A 60 -10.03 10.06 -2.34
N LEU A 61 -8.79 9.59 -2.15
CA LEU A 61 -8.46 8.68 -1.04
C LEU A 61 -8.73 9.33 0.32
N SER A 62 -8.35 10.61 0.48
CA SER A 62 -8.57 11.36 1.73
C SER A 62 -10.06 11.61 1.98
N ARG A 63 -10.85 11.80 0.91
CA ARG A 63 -12.31 11.96 1.00
C ARG A 63 -13.02 10.66 1.38
N LYS A 64 -12.61 9.53 0.79
CA LYS A 64 -13.16 8.20 1.08
C LYS A 64 -12.75 7.70 2.47
N PHE A 65 -11.57 8.12 2.95
CA PHE A 65 -11.00 7.70 4.23
C PHE A 65 -10.53 8.87 5.12
N PRO A 66 -11.46 9.70 5.62
CA PRO A 66 -11.11 10.94 6.35
C PRO A 66 -10.35 10.68 7.66
N LYS A 67 -10.52 9.50 8.27
CA LYS A 67 -9.79 9.08 9.48
C LYS A 67 -8.34 8.70 9.24
N ILE A 68 -7.97 8.42 7.99
CA ILE A 68 -6.61 8.01 7.58
C ILE A 68 -5.89 9.18 6.90
N SER A 69 -6.57 10.32 6.71
CA SER A 69 -5.96 11.54 6.18
C SER A 69 -4.84 12.04 7.09
N ALA A 70 -3.69 12.35 6.49
CA ALA A 70 -2.54 12.92 7.21
C ALA A 70 -2.91 14.23 7.94
N SER A 71 -3.82 15.04 7.38
CA SER A 71 -4.29 16.28 8.02
C SER A 71 -4.93 16.04 9.40
N ASN A 72 -5.55 14.88 9.58
CA ASN A 72 -6.24 14.48 10.81
C ASN A 72 -5.38 13.63 11.74
N SER A 73 -4.12 13.38 11.42
CA SER A 73 -3.27 12.52 12.26
C SER A 73 -3.01 13.14 13.64
N HIS A 74 -3.09 12.31 14.68
CA HIS A 74 -2.67 12.64 16.05
C HIS A 74 -1.23 12.22 16.34
N PHE A 75 -0.56 11.62 15.36
CA PHE A 75 0.77 11.04 15.50
C PHE A 75 1.64 11.41 14.30
N SER A 76 2.95 11.54 14.53
CA SER A 76 3.96 11.69 13.49
C SER A 76 5.08 10.69 13.77
N GLY A 77 5.57 10.02 12.73
CA GLY A 77 6.60 9.01 12.88
C GLY A 77 6.55 7.91 11.82
N VAL A 78 7.42 6.92 11.98
CA VAL A 78 7.58 5.80 11.04
C VAL A 78 7.41 4.49 11.79
N THR A 79 6.50 3.65 11.29
CA THR A 79 6.43 2.26 11.71
C THR A 79 7.53 1.47 11.00
N LYS A 80 8.25 0.63 11.72
CA LYS A 80 9.32 -0.20 11.15
C LYS A 80 8.82 -1.57 10.66
N GLY A 81 7.51 -1.78 10.67
CA GLY A 81 6.87 -2.98 10.10
C GLY A 81 7.39 -4.28 10.70
N SER A 82 7.78 -5.22 9.84
CA SER A 82 8.27 -6.56 10.19
C SER A 82 9.80 -6.65 10.32
N THR A 83 10.51 -5.52 10.34
CA THR A 83 11.99 -5.49 10.41
C THR A 83 12.54 -5.88 11.77
N GLY A 84 11.71 -5.89 12.82
CA GLY A 84 12.13 -6.15 14.20
C GLY A 84 12.59 -4.91 14.97
N GLU A 85 12.75 -3.77 14.31
CA GLU A 85 13.04 -2.49 14.97
C GLU A 85 11.80 -1.91 15.66
N PRO A 86 11.97 -1.23 16.82
CA PRO A 86 10.86 -0.53 17.46
C PRO A 86 10.39 0.67 16.60
N PRO A 87 9.08 0.98 16.59
CA PRO A 87 8.55 2.11 15.85
C PRO A 87 9.00 3.45 16.47
N GLU A 88 9.35 4.41 15.62
CA GLU A 88 9.69 5.78 16.02
C GLU A 88 8.46 6.67 15.82
N ILE A 89 7.60 6.78 16.83
CA ILE A 89 6.32 7.51 16.74
C ILE A 89 6.19 8.49 17.90
N ARG A 90 5.81 9.74 17.60
CA ARG A 90 5.50 10.78 18.58
C ARG A 90 4.05 11.24 18.43
N ARG A 91 3.38 11.49 19.55
CA ARG A 91 2.07 12.15 19.56
C ARG A 91 2.23 13.63 19.21
N LEU A 92 1.31 14.15 18.40
CA LEU A 92 1.24 15.57 18.10
C LEU A 92 0.33 16.24 19.14
N ASP A 93 0.81 17.33 19.71
CA ASP A 93 0.00 18.21 20.53
C ASP A 93 -0.90 19.00 19.55
N LYS A 94 -2.18 18.65 19.52
CA LYS A 94 -3.23 19.33 18.76
C LYS A 94 -4.23 19.92 19.73
#